data_AF-H0EBA9-F1
#
_entry.id   AF-H0EBA9-F1
#
_cell.length_a   1.000
_cell.length_b   1.000
_cell.length_c   1.000
_cell.angle_alpha   90.00
_cell.angle_beta   90.00
_cell.angle_gamma   90.00
#
_symmetry.space_group_name_H-M   'P 1'
#
loop_
_entity.id
_entity.type
_entity.pdbx_description
1 polymer ?
#
loop_
_entity_poly.entity_id
_entity_poly.type
_entity_poly.pdbx_seq_one_letter_code
_entity_poly.pdbx_strand_id
1 'polypeptide(L)'
;MLVAARPPLVAFNLELGGAATVDDARRIAALVRDGGAEGLPGVRAIGLELAHPDGLAGGAPIAQVSCNVEDHRAVPLAALVAAVARHAPVAACELVGLPPATAFDGFPDDLPVRGRRTLEDALRGDAGR
;
A
#
# COMPACT_ATOMS: atom_id res chain seq x y z
N MET A 1 -3.15 23.48 18.14
CA MET A 1 -3.00 22.02 18.19
C MET A 1 -4.38 21.42 18.20
N LEU A 2 -4.76 20.66 17.16
CA LEU A 2 -6.00 19.90 17.14
C LEU A 2 -5.67 18.47 17.56
N VAL A 3 -6.38 17.92 18.55
CA VAL A 3 -6.30 16.49 18.89
C VAL A 3 -7.61 15.87 18.44
N ALA A 4 -7.52 14.82 17.63
CA ALA A 4 -8.66 14.05 17.17
C ALA A 4 -8.31 12.56 17.21
N ALA A 5 -9.32 11.72 17.45
CA ALA A 5 -9.20 10.26 17.31
C ALA A 5 -9.71 9.85 15.92
N ARG A 6 -9.00 8.94 15.27
CA ARG A 6 -9.41 8.29 14.02
C ARG A 6 -9.01 6.82 14.04
N PRO A 7 -9.69 5.95 13.25
CA PRO A 7 -9.20 4.60 13.01
C PRO A 7 -7.74 4.59 12.52
N PRO A 8 -7.00 3.47 12.71
CA PRO A 8 -5.65 3.34 12.22
C PRO A 8 -5.59 3.55 10.70
N LEU A 9 -4.76 4.50 10.27
CA LEU A 9 -4.44 4.71 8.87
C LEU A 9 -3.34 3.72 8.46
N VAL A 10 -3.50 3.10 7.29
CA VAL A 10 -2.48 2.20 6.73
C VAL A 10 -1.79 2.88 5.55
N ALA A 11 -0.47 3.11 5.68
CA ALA A 11 0.37 3.59 4.59
C ALA A 11 0.94 2.39 3.81
N PHE A 12 0.58 2.30 2.53
CA PHE A 12 0.75 1.10 1.72
C PHE A 12 1.15 1.47 0.29
N ASN A 13 2.35 1.07 -0.13
CA ASN A 13 2.86 1.31 -1.47
C ASN A 13 2.74 0.03 -2.30
N LEU A 14 2.30 0.16 -3.55
CA LEU A 14 2.22 -0.93 -4.51
C LEU A 14 3.29 -0.73 -5.58
N GLU A 15 4.21 -1.68 -5.69
CA GLU A 15 5.23 -1.72 -6.74
C GLU A 15 4.64 -2.25 -8.03
N LEU A 16 4.74 -1.46 -9.10
CA LEU A 16 4.29 -1.88 -10.41
C LEU A 16 5.37 -2.74 -11.07
N GLY A 17 4.97 -3.87 -11.64
CA GLY A 17 5.82 -4.79 -12.37
C GLY A 17 5.82 -4.54 -13.88
N GLY A 18 6.61 -5.34 -14.59
CA GLY A 18 6.72 -5.27 -16.04
C GLY A 18 7.41 -3.99 -16.52
N ALA A 19 6.91 -3.40 -17.61
CA ALA A 19 7.44 -2.16 -18.18
C ALA A 19 6.66 -0.90 -17.71
N ALA A 20 5.94 -1.00 -16.59
CA ALA A 20 5.14 0.10 -16.06
C ALA A 20 6.03 1.29 -15.63
N THR A 21 5.59 2.49 -15.97
CA THR A 21 6.34 3.73 -15.77
C THR A 21 5.77 4.56 -14.62
N VAL A 22 6.49 5.62 -14.22
CA VAL A 22 5.97 6.60 -13.26
C VAL A 22 4.68 7.28 -13.73
N ASP A 23 4.50 7.46 -15.04
CA ASP A 23 3.28 8.05 -15.58
C ASP A 23 2.10 7.07 -15.51
N ASP A 24 2.35 5.76 -15.67
CA ASP A 24 1.36 4.73 -15.36
C ASP A 24 0.95 4.79 -13.89
N ALA A 25 1.93 4.86 -12.98
CA ALA A 25 1.65 4.97 -11.55
C ALA A 25 0.81 6.21 -11.21
N ARG A 26 1.13 7.37 -11.80
CA ARG A 26 0.37 8.62 -11.60
C ARG A 26 -1.06 8.51 -12.11
N ARG A 27 -1.23 7.93 -13.31
CA ARG A 27 -2.55 7.68 -13.89
C ARG A 27 -3.37 6.75 -13.00
N ILE A 28 -2.79 5.64 -12.56
CA ILE A 28 -3.47 4.66 -11.70
C ILE A 28 -3.84 5.28 -10.36
N ALA A 29 -2.92 6.01 -9.72
CA ALA A 29 -3.19 6.73 -8.48
C ALA A 29 -4.39 7.68 -8.61
N ALA A 30 -4.50 8.41 -9.72
CA ALA A 30 -5.62 9.29 -9.98
C ALA A 30 -6.96 8.55 -10.18
N LEU A 31 -6.91 7.34 -10.72
CA LEU A 31 -8.10 6.49 -10.91
C LEU A 31 -8.62 5.92 -9.59
N VAL A 32 -7.74 5.39 -8.74
CA VAL A 32 -8.12 4.60 -7.54
C VAL A 32 -8.27 5.42 -6.27
N ARG A 33 -7.68 6.62 -6.19
CA ARG A 33 -7.89 7.51 -5.04
C ARG A 33 -9.35 7.94 -4.94
N ASP A 34 -9.77 8.29 -3.72
CA ASP A 34 -11.10 8.82 -3.45
C ASP A 34 -11.43 10.00 -4.38
N GLY A 35 -12.67 10.00 -4.91
CA GLY A 35 -13.14 10.91 -5.96
C GLY A 35 -12.62 10.61 -7.38
N GLY A 36 -11.76 9.60 -7.56
CA GLY A 36 -11.33 9.10 -8.86
C GLY A 36 -12.43 8.31 -9.59
N ALA A 37 -12.24 8.05 -10.89
CA ALA A 37 -13.23 7.34 -11.70
C ALA A 37 -13.49 5.89 -11.23
N GLU A 38 -12.49 5.26 -10.61
CA GLU A 38 -12.58 3.95 -9.93
C GLU A 38 -12.29 4.11 -8.44
N GLY A 39 -12.60 5.29 -7.89
CA GLY A 39 -12.15 5.72 -6.58
C GLY A 39 -12.62 4.82 -5.45
N LEU A 40 -11.68 4.47 -4.57
CA LEU A 40 -11.95 3.75 -3.34
C LEU A 40 -12.14 4.79 -2.20
N PRO A 41 -13.29 4.79 -1.50
CA PRO A 41 -13.56 5.76 -0.43
C PRO A 41 -12.47 5.75 0.65
N GLY A 42 -11.99 6.92 1.05
CA GLY A 42 -10.94 7.04 2.08
C GLY A 42 -9.55 6.56 1.65
N VAL A 43 -9.33 6.30 0.35
CA VAL A 43 -7.99 6.04 -0.20
C VAL A 43 -7.41 7.33 -0.75
N ARG A 44 -6.22 7.70 -0.29
CA ARG A 44 -5.40 8.75 -0.93
C ARG A 44 -4.29 8.06 -1.68
N ALA A 45 -4.03 8.45 -2.93
CA ALA A 45 -2.96 7.86 -3.72
C ALA A 45 -2.19 8.90 -4.53
N ILE A 46 -0.89 8.66 -4.68
CA ILE A 46 0.02 9.36 -5.60
C ILE A 46 0.89 8.35 -6.35
N GLY A 47 1.29 8.69 -7.58
CA GLY A 47 2.24 7.91 -8.36
C GLY A 47 3.64 8.50 -8.31
N LEU A 48 4.64 7.69 -8.00
CA LEU A 48 6.04 8.09 -7.88
C LEU A 48 6.98 7.01 -8.39
N GLU A 49 8.24 7.36 -8.61
CA GLU A 49 9.31 6.43 -8.95
C GLU A 49 10.31 6.39 -7.80
N LEU A 50 10.71 5.19 -7.39
CA LEU A 50 11.84 5.01 -6.49
C LEU A 50 13.09 4.79 -7.33
N ALA A 51 14.10 5.65 -7.18
CA ALA A 51 15.36 5.58 -7.94
C ALA A 51 16.30 4.40 -7.58
N HIS A 52 15.97 3.64 -6.52
CA HIS A 52 16.58 2.38 -6.02
C HIS A 52 18.00 2.44 -5.40
N PRO A 53 18.14 1.99 -4.12
CA PRO A 53 18.66 0.64 -3.75
C PRO A 53 17.73 -0.33 -2.96
N ASP A 54 16.52 0.07 -2.52
CA ASP A 54 15.71 -0.70 -1.52
C ASP A 54 14.39 -1.34 -2.03
N GLY A 55 14.06 -1.20 -3.31
CA GLY A 55 12.92 -1.87 -3.98
C GLY A 55 13.18 -3.33 -4.39
N LEU A 56 12.19 -4.07 -4.91
CA LEU A 56 12.41 -5.47 -5.35
C LEU A 56 13.16 -5.60 -6.68
N ALA A 57 13.39 -4.50 -7.38
CA ALA A 57 14.03 -4.48 -8.70
C ALA A 57 15.58 -4.53 -8.67
N GLY A 58 16.21 -4.74 -7.50
CA GLY A 58 17.62 -5.13 -7.38
C GLY A 58 18.65 -4.21 -8.08
N GLY A 59 18.37 -2.92 -8.21
CA GLY A 59 19.25 -1.93 -8.83
C GLY A 59 18.50 -0.84 -9.58
N ALA A 60 17.35 -1.21 -10.18
CA ALA A 60 16.65 -0.39 -11.14
C ALA A 60 15.53 0.46 -10.51
N PRO A 61 15.24 1.65 -11.08
CA PRO A 61 14.09 2.43 -10.67
C PRO A 61 12.78 1.65 -10.77
N ILE A 62 11.88 1.84 -9.80
CA ILE A 62 10.58 1.17 -9.77
C ILE A 62 9.44 2.18 -9.61
N ALA A 63 8.45 2.08 -10.49
CA ALA A 63 7.23 2.87 -10.40
C ALA A 63 6.32 2.31 -9.30
N GLN A 64 5.73 3.20 -8.51
CA GLN A 64 4.88 2.83 -7.38
C GLN A 64 3.64 3.69 -7.28
N VAL A 65 2.54 3.05 -6.88
CA VAL A 65 1.34 3.74 -6.39
C VAL A 65 1.42 3.78 -4.87
N SER A 66 1.73 4.95 -4.30
CA SER A 66 1.80 5.15 -2.86
C SER A 66 0.44 5.56 -2.32
N CYS A 67 -0.08 4.79 -1.37
CA CYS A 67 -1.44 4.95 -0.85
C CYS A 67 -1.47 5.15 0.67
N ASN A 68 -2.45 5.92 1.12
CA ASN A 68 -2.94 5.89 2.49
C ASN A 68 -4.38 5.41 2.49
N VAL A 69 -4.69 4.39 3.29
CA VAL A 69 -6.03 3.85 3.49
C VAL A 69 -6.53 4.29 4.87
N GLU A 70 -7.59 5.11 4.89
CA GLU A 70 -8.10 5.70 6.14
C GLU A 70 -8.88 4.70 7.02
N ASP A 71 -9.56 3.70 6.44
CA ASP A 71 -10.16 2.57 7.16
C ASP A 71 -10.00 1.27 6.36
N HIS A 72 -9.07 0.42 6.79
CA HIS A 72 -8.76 -0.86 6.12
C HIS A 72 -9.89 -1.90 6.19
N ARG A 73 -10.88 -1.70 7.07
CA ARG A 73 -12.04 -2.60 7.18
C ARG A 73 -13.12 -2.24 6.15
N ALA A 74 -13.23 -0.95 5.82
CA ALA A 74 -14.13 -0.46 4.78
C ALA A 74 -13.51 -0.69 3.39
N VAL A 75 -12.20 -0.47 3.25
CA VAL A 75 -11.45 -0.75 2.03
C VAL A 75 -10.29 -1.72 2.35
N PRO A 76 -10.49 -3.03 2.16
CA PRO A 76 -9.45 -4.03 2.37
C PRO A 76 -8.24 -3.79 1.47
N LEU A 77 -7.03 -4.05 1.98
CA LEU A 77 -5.80 -3.92 1.20
C LEU A 77 -5.82 -4.81 -0.06
N ALA A 78 -6.45 -5.99 0.02
CA ALA A 78 -6.66 -6.87 -1.13
C ALA A 78 -7.50 -6.21 -2.24
N ALA A 79 -8.51 -5.42 -1.88
CA ALA A 79 -9.34 -4.70 -2.85
C ALA A 79 -8.57 -3.56 -3.53
N LEU A 80 -7.71 -2.87 -2.78
CA LEU A 80 -6.80 -1.86 -3.34
C LEU A 80 -5.80 -2.49 -4.31
N VAL A 81 -5.18 -3.63 -3.94
CA VAL A 81 -4.30 -4.40 -4.83
C VAL A 81 -5.04 -4.80 -6.11
N ALA A 82 -6.23 -5.37 -5.99
CA ALA A 82 -7.04 -5.76 -7.14
C ALA A 82 -7.39 -4.55 -8.03
N ALA A 83 -7.67 -3.38 -7.45
CA ALA A 83 -7.95 -2.16 -8.20
C ALA A 83 -6.75 -1.68 -9.01
N VAL A 84 -5.55 -1.66 -8.42
CA VAL A 84 -4.31 -1.30 -9.13
C VAL A 84 -3.96 -2.35 -10.19
N ALA A 85 -4.13 -3.64 -9.86
CA ALA A 85 -3.81 -4.77 -10.72
C ALA A 85 -4.61 -4.81 -12.03
N ARG A 86 -5.79 -4.15 -12.10
CA ARG A 86 -6.55 -3.99 -13.35
C ARG A 86 -5.81 -3.16 -14.40
N HIS A 87 -4.86 -2.32 -13.99
CA HIS A 87 -4.21 -1.34 -14.85
C HIS A 87 -2.73 -1.64 -15.12
N ALA A 88 -2.06 -2.30 -14.19
CA ALA A 88 -0.68 -2.77 -14.32
C ALA A 88 -0.42 -3.92 -13.34
N PRO A 89 0.46 -4.89 -13.65
CA PRO A 89 0.84 -5.93 -12.71
C PRO A 89 1.40 -5.34 -11.42
N VAL A 90 1.01 -5.87 -10.26
CA VAL A 90 1.60 -5.52 -8.96
C VAL A 90 2.67 -6.56 -8.66
N ALA A 91 3.93 -6.15 -8.64
CA ALA A 91 5.06 -7.05 -8.37
C ALA A 91 5.19 -7.34 -6.87
N ALA A 92 4.88 -6.34 -6.04
CA ALA A 92 4.96 -6.42 -4.59
C ALA A 92 4.31 -5.22 -3.91
N CYS A 93 4.29 -5.25 -2.58
CA CYS A 93 3.88 -4.12 -1.78
C CYS A 93 4.89 -3.81 -0.68
N GLU A 94 4.78 -2.60 -0.17
CA GLU A 94 5.53 -2.13 0.99
C GLU A 94 4.59 -1.45 1.96
N LEU A 95 4.72 -1.82 3.22
CA LEU A 95 3.98 -1.25 4.33
C LEU A 95 4.88 -0.30 5.10
N VAL A 96 4.40 0.92 5.33
CA VAL A 96 5.12 1.93 6.10
C VAL A 96 4.49 2.04 7.49
N GLY A 97 5.26 1.67 8.51
CA GLY A 97 4.80 1.63 9.90
C GLY A 97 4.27 0.27 10.33
N LEU A 98 3.36 0.26 11.32
CA LEU A 98 2.76 -0.96 11.87
C LEU A 98 1.24 -0.87 11.72
N PRO A 99 0.59 -1.66 10.86
CA PRO A 99 -0.85 -1.73 10.81
C PRO A 99 -1.37 -2.72 11.86
N PRO A 100 -2.68 -2.70 12.14
CA PRO A 100 -3.35 -3.81 12.79
C PRO A 100 -3.22 -5.09 11.96
N ALA A 101 -3.13 -6.25 12.59
CA ALA A 101 -3.06 -7.54 11.90
C ALA A 101 -4.23 -7.77 10.93
N THR A 102 -5.42 -7.29 11.30
CA THR A 102 -6.64 -7.36 10.47
C THR A 102 -6.55 -6.58 9.16
N ALA A 103 -5.54 -5.71 8.97
CA ALA A 103 -5.29 -5.06 7.68
C ALA A 103 -4.95 -6.06 6.57
N PHE A 104 -4.46 -7.25 6.93
CA PHE A 104 -4.12 -8.32 5.99
C PHE A 104 -5.22 -9.38 5.85
N ASP A 105 -6.43 -9.16 6.38
CA ASP A 105 -7.55 -10.09 6.21
C ASP A 105 -7.90 -10.23 4.72
N GLY A 106 -7.86 -11.47 4.21
CA GLY A 106 -8.09 -11.76 2.79
C GLY A 106 -7.01 -11.25 1.84
N PHE A 107 -5.85 -10.82 2.34
CA PHE A 107 -4.73 -10.39 1.51
C PHE A 107 -4.10 -11.58 0.77
N PRO A 108 -3.68 -11.43 -0.50
CA PRO A 108 -3.07 -12.52 -1.26
C PRO A 108 -1.81 -13.08 -0.59
N ASP A 109 -1.71 -14.41 -0.50
CA ASP A 109 -0.58 -15.10 0.13
C ASP A 109 0.68 -15.11 -0.75
N ASP A 110 0.51 -14.96 -2.06
CA ASP A 110 1.57 -15.03 -3.07
C ASP A 110 2.21 -13.67 -3.39
N LEU A 111 1.62 -12.57 -2.90
CA LEU A 111 2.13 -11.21 -3.15
C LEU A 111 3.15 -10.80 -2.07
N PRO A 112 4.44 -10.57 -2.42
CA PRO A 112 5.44 -10.16 -1.43
C PRO A 112 5.10 -8.82 -0.79
N VAL A 113 5.23 -8.73 0.54
CA VAL A 113 5.01 -7.49 1.30
C VAL A 113 6.23 -7.19 2.18
N ARG A 114 6.94 -6.10 1.87
CA ARG A 114 7.99 -5.56 2.75
C ARG A 114 7.36 -4.80 3.92
N GLY A 115 7.99 -4.87 5.09
CA GLY A 115 7.50 -4.18 6.28
C GLY A 115 6.27 -4.81 6.95
N ARG A 116 5.88 -6.05 6.60
CA ARG A 116 4.64 -6.74 7.05
C ARG A 116 4.41 -6.86 8.57
N ARG A 117 5.36 -6.46 9.41
CA ARG A 117 5.24 -6.53 10.87
C ARG A 117 4.02 -5.75 11.35
N THR A 118 3.19 -6.36 12.19
CA THR A 118 1.95 -5.75 12.70
C THR A 118 2.16 -5.08 14.07
N LEU A 119 1.19 -4.26 14.49
CA LEU A 119 1.13 -3.69 15.84
C LEU A 119 1.15 -4.79 16.91
N GLU A 120 0.37 -5.85 16.69
CA GLU A 120 0.24 -6.98 17.60
C GLU A 120 1.56 -7.75 17.73
N ASP A 121 2.30 -7.93 16.62
CA ASP A 121 3.63 -8.55 16.66
C ASP A 121 4.63 -7.69 17.46
N ALA A 122 4.54 -6.36 17.34
CA ALA A 122 5.37 -5.45 18.11
C ALA A 122 5.07 -5.55 19.61
N LEU A 123 3.78 -5.50 19.98
CA LEU A 123 3.34 -5.59 21.37
C LEU A 123 3.71 -6.92 22.04
N ARG A 124 3.60 -8.04 21.31
CA ARG A 124 4.06 -9.36 21.82
C ARG A 124 5.57 -9.42 21.98
N GLY A 125 6.32 -8.78 21.09
CA GLY A 125 7.78 -8.73 21.15
C GLY A 125 8.34 -7.90 22.32
N ASP A 126 7.55 -6.96 22.84
CA ASP A 126 7.92 -6.14 24.01
C ASP A 126 7.52 -6.80 25.34
N ALA A 127 6.52 -7.68 25.36
CA ALA A 127 6.09 -8.42 26.55
C ALA A 127 7.08 -9.51 27.02
N GLY A 128 8.15 -9.76 26.26
CA GLY A 128 9.19 -10.75 26.56
C GLY A 128 10.52 -10.15 27.03
N ARG A 129 10.57 -8.87 27.41
CA ARG A 129 11.76 -8.18 27.95
C ARG A 129 11.55 -7.69 29.38
#